data_AF-A0A7T0BXI6-F1
#
_entry.id   AF-A0A7T0BXI6-F1
#
_cell.length_a   1.000
_cell.length_b   1.000
_cell.length_c   1.000
_cell.angle_alpha   90.00
_cell.angle_beta   90.00
_cell.angle_gamma   90.00
#
_symmetry.space_group_name_H-M   'P 1'
#
loop_
_entity.id
_entity.type
_entity.pdbx_description
1 polymer ?
#
loop_
_entity_poly.entity_id
_entity_poly.type
_entity_poly.pdbx_seq_one_letter_code
_entity_poly.pdbx_strand_id
1 'polypeptide(L)'
;MKTSNFVLKFFLFLLIAGFSSAAFAVEEKTEYHLFKNPENYGLLIFPKGAASRELEEFIGTLDFIPVASGNAVMRFGEKKENMTKMMPLEVQEKHGIKKFIILQILAAKKGILVGIYEQQYGLTLPPTIYKLEDIKKNIPKTLDLFRDQDGQRKT
;
A
#
# COMPACT_ATOMS: atom_id res chain seq x y z
N MET A 1 -62.05 -30.54 1.50
CA MET A 1 -60.95 -29.57 1.31
C MET A 1 -59.77 -29.98 2.18
N LYS A 2 -58.74 -30.61 1.61
CA LYS A 2 -57.46 -30.89 2.29
C LYS A 2 -56.50 -29.77 1.88
N THR A 3 -56.35 -28.75 2.72
CA THR A 3 -55.32 -27.72 2.55
C THR A 3 -53.97 -28.36 2.82
N SER A 4 -53.21 -28.52 1.75
CA SER A 4 -51.89 -29.13 1.70
C SER A 4 -50.91 -28.34 2.59
N ASN A 5 -50.35 -29.01 3.60
CA ASN A 5 -49.25 -28.57 4.47
C ASN A 5 -47.91 -28.36 3.72
N PHE A 6 -47.95 -28.10 2.41
CA PHE A 6 -46.78 -27.97 1.56
C PHE A 6 -46.27 -26.53 1.53
N VAL A 7 -47.17 -25.53 1.52
CA VAL A 7 -46.79 -24.11 1.44
C VAL A 7 -46.16 -23.61 2.75
N LEU A 8 -46.61 -24.13 3.90
CA LEU A 8 -46.09 -23.74 5.21
C LEU A 8 -44.68 -24.29 5.51
N LYS A 9 -44.32 -25.45 4.93
CA LYS A 9 -42.98 -26.03 5.05
C LYS A 9 -41.94 -25.33 4.18
N PHE A 10 -42.36 -24.71 3.07
CA PHE A 10 -41.47 -23.96 2.19
C PHE A 10 -41.03 -22.63 2.80
N PHE A 11 -41.92 -21.98 3.58
CA PHE A 11 -41.59 -20.74 4.29
C PHE A 11 -40.67 -20.92 5.50
N LEU A 12 -40.69 -22.11 6.13
CA LEU A 12 -39.81 -22.38 7.28
C LEU A 12 -38.36 -22.73 6.86
N PHE A 13 -38.14 -23.11 5.59
CA PHE A 13 -36.79 -23.40 5.09
C PHE A 13 -35.99 -22.13 4.73
N LEU A 14 -36.68 -21.02 4.42
CA LEU A 14 -36.04 -19.72 4.13
C LEU A 14 -35.55 -19.00 5.39
N LEU A 15 -36.02 -19.37 6.58
CA LEU A 15 -35.64 -18.74 7.84
C LEU A 15 -34.34 -19.32 8.44
N ILE A 16 -33.90 -20.50 7.98
CA ILE A 16 -32.66 -21.16 8.42
C ILE A 16 -31.49 -20.88 7.44
N ALA A 17 -31.77 -20.42 6.22
CA ALA A 17 -30.75 -20.03 5.24
C ALA A 17 -30.31 -18.55 5.31
N GLY A 18 -30.92 -17.75 6.19
CA GLY A 18 -30.71 -16.29 6.27
C GLY A 18 -29.65 -15.81 7.27
N PHE A 19 -28.99 -16.73 7.99
CA PHE A 19 -27.99 -16.39 9.02
C PHE A 19 -26.60 -16.95 8.71
N SER A 20 -26.20 -16.97 7.44
CA SER A 20 -24.79 -17.18 7.09
C SER A 20 -24.08 -15.83 7.10
N SER A 21 -23.65 -15.47 8.30
CA SER A 21 -22.55 -14.55 8.63
C SER A 21 -22.58 -13.20 7.94
N ALA A 22 -22.73 -12.13 8.72
CA ALA A 22 -21.94 -10.94 8.48
C ALA A 22 -20.50 -11.42 8.31
N ALA A 23 -20.05 -11.53 7.06
CA ALA A 23 -18.66 -11.71 6.75
C ALA A 23 -18.01 -10.40 7.20
N PHE A 24 -17.66 -10.33 8.48
CA PHE A 24 -16.50 -9.57 8.88
C PHE A 24 -15.37 -10.18 8.06
N ALA A 25 -15.15 -9.61 6.87
CA ALA A 25 -13.97 -9.89 6.10
C ALA A 25 -12.84 -9.64 7.09
N VAL A 26 -12.15 -10.71 7.49
CA VAL A 26 -10.91 -10.58 8.24
C VAL A 26 -10.07 -9.68 7.35
N GLU A 27 -9.86 -8.44 7.79
CA GLU A 27 -9.09 -7.49 7.02
C GLU A 27 -7.73 -8.15 6.81
N GLU A 28 -7.47 -8.57 5.58
CA GLU A 28 -6.28 -9.35 5.27
C GLU A 28 -5.09 -8.48 5.66
N LYS A 29 -4.35 -8.94 6.68
CA LYS A 29 -3.21 -8.22 7.24
C LYS A 29 -2.14 -8.17 6.16
N THR A 30 -2.09 -7.04 5.47
CA THR A 30 -1.08 -6.78 4.45
C THR A 30 0.16 -6.28 5.16
N GLU A 31 1.24 -7.04 5.08
CA GLU A 31 2.51 -6.58 5.64
C GLU A 31 3.20 -5.59 4.69
N TYR A 32 3.85 -4.59 5.27
CA TYR A 32 4.75 -3.69 4.55
C TYR A 32 6.21 -4.01 4.84
N HIS A 33 7.07 -3.54 3.94
CA HIS A 33 8.52 -3.47 4.14
C HIS A 33 8.96 -2.02 3.90
N LEU A 34 9.56 -1.40 4.91
CA LEU A 34 10.04 -0.03 4.87
C LEU A 34 11.55 -0.01 4.71
N PHE A 35 12.01 0.73 3.71
CA PHE A 35 13.41 1.03 3.46
C PHE A 35 13.67 2.52 3.65
N LYS A 36 14.92 2.85 3.95
CA LYS A 36 15.40 4.23 4.12
C LYS A 36 16.77 4.38 3.50
N ASN A 37 17.02 5.51 2.84
CA ASN A 37 18.33 5.84 2.28
C ASN A 37 19.12 6.81 3.20
N PRO A 38 20.40 7.11 2.92
CA PRO A 38 21.22 8.02 3.73
C PRO A 38 20.69 9.47 3.80
N GLU A 39 19.87 9.87 2.85
CA GLU A 39 19.24 11.20 2.79
C GLU A 39 17.96 11.30 3.65
N ASN A 40 17.61 10.20 4.34
CA ASN A 40 16.38 10.03 5.11
C ASN A 40 15.08 9.98 4.29
N TYR A 41 15.16 9.73 2.99
CA TYR A 41 13.99 9.40 2.18
C TYR A 41 13.60 7.94 2.40
N GLY A 42 12.29 7.69 2.42
CA GLY A 42 11.76 6.34 2.57
C GLY A 42 11.31 5.73 1.25
N LEU A 43 11.29 4.40 1.23
CA LEU A 43 10.62 3.61 0.22
C LEU A 43 9.80 2.54 0.95
N LEU A 44 8.49 2.54 0.72
CA LEU A 44 7.57 1.58 1.32
C LEU A 44 7.11 0.60 0.24
N ILE A 45 7.26 -0.69 0.49
CA ILE A 45 6.77 -1.74 -0.42
C ILE A 45 5.73 -2.59 0.28
N PHE A 46 4.62 -2.85 -0.41
CA PHE A 46 3.66 -3.85 0.04
C PHE A 46 2.98 -4.56 -1.15
N PRO A 47 2.49 -5.80 -0.97
CA PRO A 47 2.74 -6.64 0.20
C PRO A 47 4.22 -7.04 0.34
N LYS A 48 4.68 -7.22 1.58
CA LYS A 48 6.04 -7.71 1.86
C LYS A 48 6.26 -9.05 1.16
N GLY A 49 7.44 -9.23 0.56
CA GLY A 49 7.80 -10.43 -0.19
C GLY A 49 7.26 -10.50 -1.62
N ALA A 50 6.49 -9.50 -2.08
CA ALA A 50 6.02 -9.45 -3.47
C ALA A 50 6.98 -8.75 -4.44
N ALA A 51 7.99 -8.03 -3.94
CA ALA A 51 9.00 -7.42 -4.79
C ALA A 51 9.78 -8.51 -5.54
N SER A 52 10.04 -8.29 -6.83
CA SER A 52 10.95 -9.16 -7.56
C SER A 52 12.39 -8.93 -7.06
N ARG A 53 13.23 -9.96 -7.19
CA ARG A 53 14.67 -9.83 -6.93
C ARG A 53 15.29 -8.65 -7.67
N GLU A 54 14.91 -8.43 -8.93
CA GLU A 54 15.40 -7.31 -9.74
C GLU A 54 15.01 -5.95 -9.14
N LEU A 55 13.79 -5.81 -8.61
CA LEU A 55 13.37 -4.59 -7.92
C LEU A 55 14.18 -4.38 -6.64
N GLU A 56 14.39 -5.43 -5.84
CA GLU A 56 15.19 -5.35 -4.61
C GLU A 56 16.65 -4.99 -4.88
N GLU A 57 17.27 -5.60 -5.91
CA GLU A 57 18.62 -5.26 -6.36
C GLU A 57 18.71 -3.79 -6.79
N PHE A 58 17.76 -3.32 -7.61
CA PHE A 58 17.69 -1.92 -8.03
C PHE A 58 17.58 -0.97 -6.84
N ILE A 59 16.70 -1.25 -5.88
CA ILE A 59 16.54 -0.46 -4.66
C ILE A 59 17.85 -0.42 -3.87
N GLY A 60 18.57 -1.55 -3.79
CA GLY A 60 19.89 -1.62 -3.18
C GLY A 60 20.92 -0.70 -3.86
N THR A 61 20.87 -0.53 -5.19
CA THR A 61 21.76 0.40 -5.90
C THR A 61 21.52 1.88 -5.57
N LEU A 62 20.38 2.19 -4.94
CA LEU A 62 20.01 3.54 -4.48
C LEU A 62 20.25 3.74 -2.98
N ASP A 63 21.05 2.86 -2.35
CA ASP A 63 21.42 2.87 -0.93
C ASP A 63 20.24 2.77 0.04
N PHE A 64 19.10 2.25 -0.42
CA PHE A 64 17.96 1.96 0.45
C PHE A 64 18.23 0.68 1.26
N ILE A 65 18.24 0.83 2.58
CA ILE A 65 18.37 -0.29 3.52
C ILE A 65 17.03 -0.56 4.22
N PRO A 66 16.68 -1.83 4.51
CA PRO A 66 15.48 -2.14 5.27
C PRO A 66 15.59 -1.64 6.71
N VAL A 67 14.55 -0.98 7.22
CA VAL A 67 14.55 -0.41 8.57
C VAL A 67 13.35 -0.83 9.42
N ALA A 68 12.24 -1.24 8.80
CA ALA A 68 11.07 -1.76 9.51
C ALA A 68 10.20 -2.66 8.64
N SER A 69 9.39 -3.51 9.29
CA SER A 69 8.29 -4.24 8.69
C SER A 69 7.16 -4.36 9.70
N GLY A 70 5.95 -4.61 9.22
CA GLY A 70 4.80 -4.84 10.10
C GLY A 70 3.51 -4.84 9.32
N ASN A 71 2.39 -4.84 10.04
CA ASN A 71 1.07 -4.74 9.42
C ASN A 71 0.84 -3.31 8.93
N ALA A 72 0.45 -3.19 7.65
CA ALA A 72 0.05 -1.92 7.08
C ALA A 72 -1.33 -1.51 7.61
N VAL A 73 -1.52 -0.22 7.83
CA VAL A 73 -2.77 0.40 8.23
C VAL A 73 -3.27 1.31 7.11
N MET A 74 -4.58 1.49 7.01
CA MET A 74 -5.13 2.46 6.07
C MET A 74 -4.77 3.89 6.49
N ARG A 75 -4.18 4.63 5.55
CA ARG A 75 -3.88 6.06 5.70
C ARG A 75 -4.62 6.84 4.62
N PHE A 76 -5.01 8.06 4.97
CA PHE A 76 -5.77 8.96 4.13
C PHE A 76 -4.92 10.21 3.84
N GLY A 77 -5.03 10.74 2.62
CA GLY A 77 -4.59 12.09 2.31
C GLY A 77 -5.43 13.13 3.06
N GLU A 78 -4.96 14.37 3.11
CA GLU A 78 -5.54 15.45 3.93
C GLU A 78 -7.05 15.65 3.72
N LYS A 79 -7.51 15.53 2.46
CA LYS A 79 -8.94 15.67 2.10
C LYS A 79 -9.68 14.34 1.98
N LYS A 80 -9.07 13.23 2.41
CA LYS A 80 -9.55 11.85 2.20
C LYS A 80 -9.78 11.47 0.72
N GLU A 81 -9.29 12.29 -0.21
CA GLU A 81 -9.37 12.03 -1.66
C GLU A 81 -8.51 10.82 -2.06
N ASN A 82 -7.39 10.63 -1.37
CA ASN A 82 -6.48 9.51 -1.55
C ASN A 82 -6.49 8.61 -0.32
N MET A 83 -6.48 7.30 -0.50
CA MET A 83 -6.26 6.34 0.57
C MET A 83 -5.40 5.17 0.09
N THR A 84 -4.42 4.77 0.90
CA THR A 84 -3.64 3.56 0.64
C THR A 84 -3.16 2.91 1.93
N LYS A 85 -2.75 1.64 1.83
CA LYS A 85 -2.11 0.94 2.95
C LYS A 85 -0.69 1.47 3.14
N MET A 86 -0.35 1.81 4.38
CA MET A 86 0.97 2.35 4.73
C MET A 86 1.44 1.83 6.09
N MET A 87 2.69 2.10 6.46
CA MET A 87 3.13 1.88 7.84
C MET A 87 2.32 2.72 8.85
N PRO A 88 2.20 2.27 10.11
CA PRO A 88 1.66 3.08 11.21
C PRO A 88 2.42 4.41 11.35
N LEU A 89 1.74 5.45 11.83
CA LEU A 89 2.32 6.79 11.98
C LEU A 89 3.50 6.77 12.96
N GLU A 90 3.41 5.97 14.01
CA GLU A 90 4.44 5.82 15.05
C GLU A 90 5.74 5.26 14.46
N VAL A 91 5.65 4.38 13.47
CA VAL A 91 6.83 3.84 12.76
C VAL A 91 7.45 4.93 11.88
N GLN A 92 6.63 5.70 11.17
CA GLN A 92 7.09 6.81 10.36
C GLN A 92 7.86 7.85 11.21
N GLU A 93 7.29 8.23 12.35
CA GLU A 93 7.88 9.18 13.29
C GLU A 93 9.18 8.63 13.90
N LYS A 94 9.18 7.36 14.33
CA LYS A 94 10.37 6.67 14.87
C LYS A 94 11.57 6.73 13.92
N HIS A 95 11.34 6.62 12.61
CA HIS A 95 12.40 6.65 11.61
C HIS A 95 12.65 8.05 11.02
N GLY A 96 11.91 9.07 11.44
CA GLY A 96 12.08 10.46 11.00
C GLY A 96 11.86 10.66 9.50
N ILE A 97 11.04 9.83 8.85
CA ILE A 97 10.85 9.86 7.40
C ILE A 97 9.76 10.87 7.04
N LYS A 98 10.16 11.96 6.37
CA LYS A 98 9.26 13.05 5.97
C LYS A 98 8.75 12.93 4.54
N LYS A 99 9.51 12.28 3.67
CA LYS A 99 9.16 12.03 2.26
C LYS A 99 9.44 10.59 1.91
N PHE A 100 8.50 9.92 1.26
CA PHE A 100 8.72 8.55 0.82
C PHE A 100 7.84 8.14 -0.36
N ILE A 101 8.38 7.22 -1.14
CA ILE A 101 7.73 6.61 -2.28
C ILE A 101 7.06 5.32 -1.81
N ILE A 102 5.84 5.07 -2.26
CA ILE A 102 5.05 3.89 -1.92
C ILE A 102 4.93 3.04 -3.17
N LEU A 103 5.29 1.76 -3.10
CA LEU A 103 5.15 0.78 -4.17
C LEU A 103 4.17 -0.31 -3.73
N GLN A 104 2.98 -0.29 -4.32
CA GLN A 104 2.02 -1.37 -4.19
C GLN A 104 2.19 -2.34 -5.35
N ILE A 105 2.73 -3.52 -5.06
CA ILE A 105 2.92 -4.57 -6.06
C ILE A 105 1.59 -5.28 -6.28
N LEU A 106 1.09 -5.24 -7.52
CA LEU A 106 -0.16 -5.91 -7.88
C LEU A 106 0.09 -7.38 -8.22
N ALA A 107 -0.83 -8.25 -7.79
CA ALA A 107 -0.77 -9.68 -8.09
C ALA A 107 -0.73 -9.99 -9.59
N ALA A 108 -0.25 -11.18 -9.95
CA ALA A 108 -0.26 -11.71 -11.33
C ALA A 108 0.44 -10.81 -12.37
N LYS A 109 1.55 -10.15 -11.98
CA LYS A 109 2.35 -9.28 -12.87
C LYS A 109 1.55 -8.10 -13.44
N LYS A 110 0.47 -7.68 -12.77
CA LYS A 110 -0.36 -6.56 -13.21
C LYS A 110 0.37 -5.21 -13.17
N GLY A 111 1.51 -5.14 -12.49
CA GLY A 111 2.34 -3.94 -12.40
C GLY A 111 2.43 -3.41 -10.98
N ILE A 112 2.79 -2.14 -10.87
CA ILE A 112 3.09 -1.47 -9.61
C ILE A 112 2.31 -0.16 -9.57
N LEU A 113 1.47 0.03 -8.55
CA LEU A 113 0.91 1.34 -8.23
C LEU A 113 1.92 2.12 -7.40
N VAL A 114 2.09 3.40 -7.73
CA VAL A 114 3.03 4.28 -7.05
C VAL A 114 2.26 5.33 -6.27
N GLY A 115 2.63 5.52 -5.02
CA GLY A 115 2.23 6.67 -4.22
C GLY A 115 3.42 7.53 -3.84
N ILE A 116 3.17 8.80 -3.60
CA ILE A 116 4.15 9.73 -3.07
C ILE A 116 3.55 10.33 -1.80
N TYR A 117 4.28 10.22 -0.69
CA TYR A 117 3.95 10.92 0.53
C TYR A 117 5.00 11.99 0.81
N GLU A 118 4.53 13.20 1.07
CA GLU A 118 5.34 14.29 1.61
C GLU A 118 4.62 14.86 2.83
N GLN A 119 5.32 15.04 3.96
CA GLN A 119 4.72 15.51 5.20
C GLN A 119 3.95 16.84 5.05
N GLN A 120 4.38 17.71 4.12
CA GLN A 120 3.74 19.00 3.85
C GLN A 120 2.57 18.93 2.88
N TYR A 121 2.57 17.98 1.93
CA TYR A 121 1.57 17.91 0.85
C TYR A 121 0.63 16.70 0.98
N GLY A 122 0.87 15.84 1.96
CA GLY A 122 0.12 14.62 2.20
C GLY A 122 0.41 13.53 1.17
N LEU A 123 -0.59 12.68 0.98
CA LEU A 123 -0.53 11.50 0.12
C LEU A 123 -1.06 11.80 -1.28
N THR A 124 -0.24 11.56 -2.30
CA THR A 124 -0.59 11.59 -3.72
C THR A 124 -0.57 10.19 -4.29
N LEU A 125 -1.66 9.76 -4.93
CA LEU A 125 -1.79 8.45 -5.58
C LEU A 125 -2.21 8.60 -7.04
N PRO A 126 -1.26 8.73 -7.97
CA PRO A 126 -1.57 8.66 -9.39
C PRO A 126 -2.24 7.31 -9.71
N PRO A 127 -3.31 7.28 -10.54
CA PRO A 127 -3.98 6.02 -10.90
C PRO A 127 -3.17 5.17 -11.90
N THR A 128 -1.99 5.63 -12.29
CA THR A 128 -1.12 4.97 -13.28
C THR A 128 -0.52 3.70 -12.70
N ILE A 129 -0.68 2.60 -13.45
CA ILE A 129 -0.01 1.33 -13.17
C ILE A 129 1.29 1.28 -13.97
N TYR A 130 2.40 1.14 -13.27
CA TYR A 130 3.75 1.15 -13.85
C TYR A 130 4.31 -0.26 -14.02
N LYS A 131 5.20 -0.43 -15.00
CA LYS A 131 6.07 -1.61 -15.10
C LYS A 131 7.37 -1.36 -14.35
N LEU A 132 8.13 -2.42 -14.08
CA LEU A 132 9.42 -2.33 -13.38
C LEU A 132 10.40 -1.36 -14.05
N GLU A 133 10.48 -1.36 -15.38
CA GLU A 133 11.34 -0.43 -16.12
C GLU A 133 10.95 1.04 -15.91
N ASP A 134 9.65 1.33 -15.81
CA ASP A 134 9.19 2.68 -15.51
C ASP A 134 9.52 3.06 -14.06
N ILE A 135 9.40 2.12 -13.12
CA ILE A 135 9.80 2.32 -11.72
C ILE A 135 11.29 2.65 -11.63
N LYS A 136 12.15 1.89 -12.32
CA LYS A 136 13.61 2.10 -12.36
C LYS A 136 13.97 3.50 -12.88
N LYS A 137 13.17 4.02 -13.83
CA LYS A 137 13.34 5.37 -14.36
C LYS A 137 12.77 6.47 -13.45
N ASN A 138 11.67 6.22 -12.76
CA ASN A 138 10.90 7.24 -12.06
C ASN A 138 11.30 7.43 -10.59
N ILE A 139 11.79 6.38 -9.92
CA ILE A 139 12.29 6.51 -8.53
C ILE A 139 13.43 7.53 -8.45
N PRO A 140 14.52 7.44 -9.25
CA PRO A 140 15.61 8.41 -9.17
C PRO A 140 15.15 9.84 -9.39
N LYS A 141 14.26 10.06 -10.37
CA LYS A 141 13.68 11.38 -10.65
C LYS A 141 12.87 11.93 -9.49
N THR A 142 12.12 11.07 -8.80
CA THR A 142 11.34 11.48 -7.63
C THR A 142 12.26 11.83 -6.46
N LEU A 143 13.37 11.11 -6.29
CA LEU A 143 14.40 11.47 -5.31
C LEU A 143 15.07 12.80 -5.66
N ASP A 144 15.34 13.07 -6.93
CA ASP A 144 15.88 14.37 -7.37
C ASP A 144 14.90 15.52 -7.05
N LEU A 145 13.60 15.32 -7.26
CA LEU A 145 12.58 16.29 -6.86
C LEU A 145 12.55 16.50 -5.35
N PHE A 146 12.66 15.44 -4.55
CA PHE A 146 12.74 15.57 -3.10
C PHE A 146 13.96 16.39 -2.67
N ARG A 147 15.13 16.13 -3.28
CA ARG A 147 16.37 16.88 -3.03
C ARG A 147 16.24 18.34 -3.41
N ASP A 148 15.68 18.63 -4.58
CA ASP A 148 15.46 20.00 -5.05
C ASP A 148 14.57 20.79 -4.08
N GLN A 149 13.47 20.19 -3.63
CA GLN A 149 12.58 20.79 -2.63
C GLN A 149 13.25 20.99 -1.26
N ASP A 150 14.17 20.10 -0.88
CA ASP A 150 14.92 20.21 0.38
C ASP A 150 16.15 21.12 0.26
N GLY A 151 16.42 21.70 -0.92
CA GLY A 151 17.60 22.53 -1.18
C GLY A 151 18.91 21.73 -1.23
N GLN A 152 18.85 20.40 -1.36
CA GLN A 152 19.99 19.47 -1.30
C GLN A 152 20.46 19.04 -2.70
N ARG A 153 20.78 19.99 -3.59
CA ARG A 153 21.35 19.63 -4.90
C ARG A 153 22.66 18.86 -4.74
N LYS A 154 22.75 17.70 -5.40
CA LYS A 154 24.03 17.09 -5.75
C LYS A 154 24.53 17.78 -7.02
N THR A 155 25.55 18.63 -6.88
CA THR A 155 26.39 19.11 -8.00
C THR A 155 27.26 17.99 -8.53
#